data_AF-A0A519YAU2-F1
#
_entry.id   AF-A0A519YAU2-F1
#
_cell.length_a   1.000
_cell.length_b   1.000
_cell.length_c   1.000
_cell.angle_alpha   90.00
_cell.angle_beta   90.00
_cell.angle_gamma   90.00
#
_symmetry.space_group_name_H-M   'P 1'
#
loop_
_entity.id
_entity.type
_entity.pdbx_description
1 polymer ?
#
loop_
_entity_poly.entity_id
_entity_poly.type
_entity_poly.pdbx_seq_one_letter_code
_entity_poly.pdbx_strand_id
1 'polypeptide(L)' 'MILKHARILVVDDEPDVLFALKLLLKTEVREVVTEKNPELLLSLLRQQP' A
#
# COMPACT_ATOMS: atom_id res chain seq x y z
N MET A 1 0.52 -19.00 4.22
CA MET A 1 -0.59 -18.03 4.38
C MET A 1 -0.75 -17.25 3.09
N ILE A 2 -1.97 -17.16 2.54
CA ILE A 2 -2.28 -16.53 1.24
C ILE A 2 -1.73 -15.09 1.14
N LEU A 3 -1.78 -14.34 2.25
CA LEU A 3 -1.41 -12.93 2.30
C LEU A 3 0.09 -12.66 2.10
N LYS A 4 0.98 -13.63 2.36
CA LYS A 4 2.44 -13.44 2.27
C LYS A 4 2.96 -13.11 0.87
N HIS A 5 2.17 -13.39 -0.16
CA HIS A 5 2.50 -13.03 -1.55
C HIS A 5 1.75 -11.78 -2.03
N ALA A 6 0.79 -11.29 -1.25
CA ALA A 6 -0.03 -10.14 -1.62
C ALA A 6 0.78 -8.86 -1.62
N ARG A 7 0.41 -7.97 -2.53
CA ARG A 7 0.90 -6.60 -2.64
C ARG A 7 -0.29 -5.69 -2.38
N ILE A 8 -0.19 -4.81 -1.38
CA ILE A 8 -1.31 -3.94 -0.98
C ILE A 8 -0.95 -2.49 -1.29
N LEU A 9 -1.85 -1.78 -1.99
CA LEU A 9 -1.83 -0.33 -2.13
C LEU A 9 -2.86 0.27 -1.17
N VAL A 10 -2.41 1.14 -0.27
CA VAL A 10 -3.24 1.88 0.68
C VAL A 10 -3.28 3.33 0.23
N VAL A 11 -4.48 3.90 0.14
CA VAL A 11 -4.71 5.27 -0.32
C VAL A 11 -5.53 6.03 0.71
N ASP A 12 -4.95 7.09 1.26
CA ASP A 12 -5.57 7.91 2.31
C ASP A 12 -4.86 9.28 2.36
N ASP A 13 -5.59 10.36 2.60
CA ASP A 13 -5.02 11.70 2.69
C ASP A 13 -4.35 11.99 4.05
N GLU A 14 -4.61 11.17 5.06
CA GLU A 14 -4.01 11.27 6.40
C GLU A 14 -2.70 10.46 6.52
N PRO A 15 -1.54 11.12 6.72
CA PRO A 15 -0.25 10.43 6.80
C PRO A 15 -0.15 9.41 7.94
N ASP A 16 -0.81 9.68 9.07
CA ASP A 16 -0.77 8.80 10.24
C ASP A 16 -1.54 7.49 10.00
N VAL A 17 -2.63 7.54 9.23
CA VAL A 17 -3.38 6.35 8.79
C VAL A 17 -2.51 5.49 7.88
N LEU A 18 -1.87 6.11 6.88
CA LEU A 18 -0.93 5.43 5.99
C LEU A 18 0.21 4.75 6.75
N PHE A 19 0.78 5.45 7.75
CA PHE A 19 1.85 4.91 8.57
C PHE A 19 1.40 3.74 9.44
N ALA A 20 0.26 3.88 10.12
CA ALA A 20 -0.31 2.82 10.96
C ALA A 20 -0.60 1.55 10.16
N LEU A 21 -1.23 1.68 8.99
CA LEU A 21 -1.55 0.54 8.13
C LEU A 21 -0.28 -0.13 7.57
N LYS A 22 0.74 0.66 7.21
CA LYS A 22 2.03 0.10 6.79
C LYS A 22 2.69 -0.71 7.92
N LEU A 23 2.70 -0.20 9.14
CA LEU A 23 3.25 -0.92 10.30
C LEU A 23 2.48 -2.21 10.61
N LEU A 24 1.15 -2.15 10.55
CA LEU A 24 0.26 -3.30 10.79
C LEU A 24 0.49 -4.42 9.77
N LEU A 25 0.63 -4.06 8.49
CA LEU A 25 0.63 -5.02 7.39
C LEU A 25 2.02 -5.51 6.98
N LYS A 26 3.11 -4.79 7.31
CA LYS A 26 4.47 -5.11 6.83
C LYS A 26 4.93 -6.54 7.16
N THR A 27 4.41 -7.15 8.22
CA THR A 27 4.77 -8.52 8.60
C THR A 27 3.89 -9.55 7.91
N GLU A 28 2.71 -9.18 7.43
CA GLU A 28 1.70 -10.11 6.91
C GLU A 28 1.72 -10.27 5.40
N VAL A 29 2.21 -9.27 4.67
CA VAL A 29 2.20 -9.23 3.21
C VAL A 29 3.59 -9.07 2.61
N ARG A 30 3.72 -9.28 1.30
CA ARG A 30 4.98 -9.11 0.58
C ARG A 30 5.41 -7.64 0.55
N GLU A 31 4.45 -6.75 0.32
CA GLU A 31 4.73 -5.32 0.18
C GLU A 31 3.47 -4.49 0.46
N VAL A 32 3.69 -3.35 1.12
CA VAL A 32 2.68 -2.32 1.35
C VAL A 32 3.18 -1.04 0.70
N VAL A 33 2.44 -0.58 -0.31
CA VAL A 33 2.62 0.71 -0.97
C VAL A 33 1.59 1.67 -0.38
N THR A 34 1.99 2.88 -0.04
CA THR A 34 1.12 3.91 0.52
C THR A 34 1.13 5.12 -0.41
N GLU A 35 -0.03 5.69 -0.69
CA GLU A 35 -0.17 6.89 -1.52
C GLU A 35 -1.17 7.85 -0.87
N LYS A 36 -0.86 9.15 -0.85
CA LYS A 36 -1.78 10.19 -0.37
C LYS A 36 -2.35 11.06 -1.47
N ASN A 37 -1.65 11.11 -2.62
CA ASN A 37 -2.05 11.87 -3.78
C ASN A 37 -2.82 10.97 -4.76
N PRO A 38 -4.15 11.14 -4.92
CA PRO A 38 -4.95 10.32 -5.82
C PRO A 38 -4.52 10.46 -7.29
N GLU A 39 -3.85 11.55 -7.68
CA GLU A 39 -3.37 11.75 -9.05
C GLU A 39 -2.27 10.74 -9.45
N LEU A 40 -1.54 10.20 -8.48
CA LEU A 40 -0.45 9.25 -8.73
C LEU A 40 -0.94 7.81 -8.91
N LEU A 41 -2.20 7.50 -8.59
CA LEU A 41 -2.72 6.13 -8.60
C LEU A 41 -2.56 5.43 -9.95
N LEU A 42 -2.88 6.13 -11.06
CA LEU A 42 -2.74 5.54 -12.39
C LEU A 42 -1.28 5.20 -12.71
N SER A 43 -0.32 6.00 -12.24
CA SER A 43 1.10 5.73 -12.44
C SER A 43 1.57 4.54 -11.62
N LEU A 44 1.06 4.37 -10.39
CA LEU A 44 1.38 3.25 -9.50
C LEU A 44 0.79 1.93 -10.01
N LEU A 45 -0.45 1.95 -10.50
CA LEU A 45 -1.11 0.76 -11.05
C LEU A 45 -0.42 0.27 -12.33
N ARG A 46 0.08 1.17 -13.16
CA ARG A 46 0.84 0.82 -14.38
C ARG A 46 2.21 0.18 -14.09
N GLN A 47 2.74 0.36 -12.89
CA GLN A 47 4.01 -0.25 -12.46
C GLN A 47 3.83 -1.66 -11.88
N GLN A 48 2.61 -2.22 -11.92
CA GLN A 48 2.38 -3.61 -11.52
C GLN A 48 2.70 -4.58 -12.67
N PRO A 49 3.40 -5.69 -12.40
CA PRO A 49 3.69 -6.74 -13.39
C PRO A 49 2.43 -7.51 -13.82
#